data_AF-A0A3C1F6B0-F1
#
_entry.id   AF-A0A3C1F6B0-F1
#
_cell.length_a   1.000
_cell.length_b   1.000
_cell.length_c   1.000
_cell.angle_alpha   90.00
_cell.angle_beta   90.00
_cell.angle_gamma   90.00
#
_symmetry.space_group_name_H-M   'P 1'
#
loop_
_entity.id
_entity.type
_entity.pdbx_description
1 polymer ?
#
loop_
_entity_poly.entity_id
_entity_poly.type
_entity_poly.pdbx_seq_one_letter_code
_entity_poly.pdbx_strand_id
1 'polypeptide(L)'
;MAAERYLALTIDRFHARPLLLASAKGGMDIEEVAASEPGAIAREPIDLATGLQPAQVSGLVEALGVPADLAETARGVVKSLWELFVSHDASLIEINPLVVTARS
;
A
#
# COMPACT_ATOMS: atom_id res chain seq x y z
N MET A 1 19.83 9.00 -3.70
CA MET A 1 19.12 7.95 -4.47
C MET A 1 17.66 8.03 -4.07
N ALA A 2 16.74 8.07 -5.04
CA ALA A 2 15.31 8.04 -4.72
C ALA A 2 14.95 6.64 -4.22
N ALA A 3 14.08 6.54 -3.22
CA ALA A 3 13.68 5.27 -2.65
C ALA A 3 12.33 4.86 -3.25
N GLU A 4 12.27 3.68 -3.86
CA GLU A 4 11.08 3.17 -4.55
C GLU A 4 10.30 2.22 -3.64
N ARG A 5 8.98 2.39 -3.61
CA ARG A 5 8.05 1.62 -2.78
C ARG A 5 6.96 1.00 -3.63
N TYR A 6 6.31 -0.01 -3.09
CA TYR A 6 5.14 -0.63 -3.70
C TYR A 6 3.93 -0.36 -2.81
N LEU A 7 2.82 0.05 -3.43
CA LEU A 7 1.53 0.19 -2.76
C LEU A 7 0.42 -0.23 -3.71
N ALA A 8 -0.45 -1.14 -3.29
CA ALA A 8 -1.62 -1.53 -4.07
C ALA A 8 -2.84 -1.76 -3.19
N LEU A 9 -4.03 -1.65 -3.80
CA LEU A 9 -5.31 -2.02 -3.23
C LEU A 9 -6.06 -2.88 -4.25
N THR A 10 -6.41 -4.10 -3.85
CA THR A 10 -7.09 -5.08 -4.70
C THR A 10 -8.24 -5.76 -3.95
N ILE A 11 -9.00 -6.60 -4.64
CA ILE A 11 -10.01 -7.47 -4.03
C ILE A 11 -9.40 -8.84 -3.76
N ASP A 12 -9.31 -9.22 -2.49
CA ASP A 12 -9.04 -10.60 -2.10
C ASP A 12 -10.29 -11.43 -2.41
N ARG A 13 -10.24 -12.19 -3.50
CA ARG A 13 -11.36 -13.00 -4.00
C ARG A 13 -11.69 -14.18 -3.09
N PHE A 14 -10.75 -14.66 -2.29
CA PHE A 14 -11.00 -15.79 -1.38
C PHE A 14 -11.82 -15.35 -0.18
N HIS A 15 -11.56 -14.14 0.30
CA HIS A 15 -12.24 -13.58 1.47
C HIS A 15 -13.30 -12.53 1.12
N ALA A 16 -13.50 -12.25 -0.17
CA ALA A 16 -14.43 -11.26 -0.71
C ALA A 16 -14.32 -9.87 -0.04
N ARG A 17 -13.08 -9.41 0.16
CA ARG A 17 -12.79 -8.13 0.84
C ARG A 17 -11.64 -7.37 0.19
N PRO A 18 -11.61 -6.03 0.30
CA PRO A 18 -10.45 -5.26 -0.13
C PRO A 18 -9.19 -5.65 0.66
N LEU A 19 -8.04 -5.57 -0.01
CA LEU A 19 -6.73 -5.91 0.53
C LEU A 19 -5.72 -4.84 0.12
N LEU A 20 -5.18 -4.11 1.11
CA LEU A 20 -4.05 -3.22 0.91
C LEU A 20 -2.74 -4.00 1.00
N LEU A 21 -1.84 -3.73 0.06
CA LEU A 21 -0.52 -4.32 -0.05
C LEU A 21 0.53 -3.22 -0.02
N ALA A 22 1.56 -3.35 0.80
CA ALA A 22 2.65 -2.39 0.87
C ALA A 22 4.00 -3.07 1.00
N SER A 23 5.03 -2.51 0.36
CA SER A 23 6.41 -2.99 0.49
C SER A 23 7.44 -1.88 0.32
N ALA A 24 8.56 -2.01 1.03
CA ALA A 24 9.76 -1.21 0.83
C ALA A 24 10.48 -1.51 -0.50
N LYS A 25 10.06 -2.55 -1.22
CA LYS A 25 10.62 -2.99 -2.50
C LYS A 25 9.72 -2.59 -3.68
N GLY A 26 9.81 -1.33 -4.10
CA GLY A 26 9.19 -0.87 -5.35
C GLY A 26 10.08 -1.09 -6.57
N GLY A 27 9.50 -0.91 -7.76
CA GLY A 27 10.22 -0.95 -9.05
C GLY A 27 10.47 -2.35 -9.60
N MET A 28 9.84 -3.38 -9.02
CA MET A 28 10.01 -4.78 -9.40
C MET A 28 8.66 -5.52 -9.46
N ASP A 29 8.69 -6.72 -10.04
CA ASP A 29 7.55 -7.63 -10.10
C ASP A 29 7.15 -8.07 -8.68
N ILE A 30 5.90 -7.77 -8.30
CA ILE A 30 5.44 -8.00 -6.92
C ILE A 30 5.15 -9.49 -6.67
N GLU A 31 4.77 -10.24 -7.69
CA GLU A 31 4.56 -11.68 -7.63
C GLU A 31 5.88 -12.40 -7.35
N GLU A 32 6.99 -11.95 -7.96
CA GLU A 32 8.33 -12.47 -7.65
C GLU A 32 8.73 -12.18 -6.19
N VAL A 33 8.48 -10.96 -5.70
CA VAL A 33 8.73 -10.61 -4.29
C VAL A 33 7.86 -11.46 -3.37
N ALA A 34 6.59 -11.67 -3.70
CA ALA A 34 5.68 -12.49 -2.90
C ALA A 34 6.13 -13.95 -2.82
N ALA A 35 6.73 -14.48 -3.89
CA ALA A 35 7.25 -15.85 -3.94
C ALA A 35 8.59 -16.01 -3.20
N SER A 36 9.50 -15.06 -3.37
CA SER A 36 10.87 -15.13 -2.84
C SER A 36 11.00 -14.63 -1.40
N GLU A 37 10.28 -13.56 -1.06
CA GLU A 37 10.32 -12.92 0.26
C GLU A 37 8.91 -12.46 0.66
N PRO A 38 7.98 -13.39 0.94
CA PRO A 38 6.58 -13.06 1.25
C PRO A 38 6.43 -12.08 2.43
N GLY A 39 7.37 -12.08 3.37
CA GLY A 39 7.42 -11.16 4.51
C GLY A 39 7.79 -9.72 4.16
N ALA A 40 8.29 -9.46 2.94
CA ALA A 40 8.57 -8.11 2.46
C ALA A 40 7.30 -7.36 2.03
N ILE A 41 6.13 -8.02 2.02
CA ILE A 41 4.85 -7.44 1.62
C ILE A 41 3.90 -7.47 2.82
N ALA A 42 3.59 -6.30 3.36
CA ALA A 42 2.50 -6.15 4.33
C ALA A 42 1.17 -6.33 3.61
N ARG A 43 0.24 -7.05 4.26
CA ARG A 43 -1.07 -7.43 3.72
C ARG A 43 -2.13 -7.05 4.74
N GLU A 44 -2.88 -6.00 4.44
CA GLU A 44 -3.90 -5.43 5.34
C GLU A 44 -5.29 -5.61 4.74
N PRO A 45 -6.02 -6.68 5.11
CA PRO A 45 -7.40 -6.85 4.70
C PRO A 45 -8.29 -5.78 5.34
N ILE A 46 -9.20 -5.20 4.57
CA ILE A 46 -10.14 -4.18 5.05
C ILE A 46 -11.52 -4.79 5.18
N ASP A 47 -12.12 -4.64 6.35
CA ASP A 47 -13.51 -5.03 6.56
C ASP A 47 -14.46 -3.97 5.97
N LEU A 48 -15.45 -4.40 5.19
CA LEU A 48 -16.35 -3.47 4.48
C LEU A 48 -17.28 -2.68 5.42
N ALA A 49 -17.60 -3.23 6.59
CA ALA A 49 -18.49 -2.57 7.55
C ALA A 49 -17.76 -1.46 8.31
N THR A 50 -16.48 -1.65 8.60
CA THR A 50 -15.67 -0.68 9.35
C THR A 50 -14.85 0.25 8.45
N GLY A 51 -14.51 -0.19 7.23
CA GLY A 51 -13.64 0.54 6.31
C GLY A 51 -12.18 0.56 6.77
N LEU A 52 -11.35 1.36 6.09
CA LEU A 52 -9.93 1.49 6.40
C LEU A 52 -9.70 2.12 7.79
N GLN A 53 -9.03 1.39 8.69
CA GLN A 53 -8.78 1.85 10.05
C GLN A 53 -7.46 2.62 10.21
N PRO A 54 -7.38 3.62 11.11
CA PRO A 54 -6.15 4.38 11.36
C PRO A 54 -4.93 3.51 11.74
N ALA A 55 -5.14 2.42 12.48
CA ALA A 55 -4.07 1.50 12.87
C ALA A 55 -3.48 0.76 11.65
N GLN A 56 -4.34 0.35 10.70
CA GLN A 56 -3.90 -0.28 9.45
C GLN A 56 -3.10 0.70 8.60
N VAL A 57 -3.54 1.97 8.55
CA VAL A 57 -2.78 3.03 7.88
C VAL A 57 -1.39 3.20 8.50
N SER A 58 -1.28 3.17 9.83
CA SER A 58 0.04 3.20 10.50
C SER A 58 0.92 2.03 10.10
N GLY A 59 0.39 0.80 10.17
CA GLY A 59 1.15 -0.40 9.82
C GLY A 59 1.63 -0.41 8.37
N LEU A 60 0.78 0.04 7.43
CA LEU A 60 1.16 0.17 6.02
C LEU A 60 2.26 1.21 5.81
N VAL A 61 2.20 2.35 6.48
CA VAL A 61 3.24 3.39 6.38
C VAL A 61 4.57 2.92 6.95
N GLU A 62 4.54 2.14 8.03
CA GLU A 62 5.73 1.47 8.58
C GLU A 62 6.30 0.45 7.58
N ALA A 63 5.44 -0.38 6.95
CA ALA A 63 5.85 -1.34 5.94
C ALA A 63 6.39 -0.69 4.65
N LEU A 64 5.88 0.49 4.29
CA LEU A 64 6.43 1.32 3.22
C LEU A 64 7.82 1.87 3.61
N GLY A 65 8.26 1.84 4.86
CA GLY A 65 9.61 2.26 5.24
C GLY A 65 9.98 3.65 4.72
N VAL A 66 9.03 4.59 4.79
CA VAL A 66 9.27 6.00 4.43
C VAL A 66 9.98 6.73 5.57
N PRO A 67 10.77 7.78 5.28
CA PRO A 67 11.29 8.67 6.31
C PRO A 67 10.20 9.21 7.24
N ALA A 68 10.52 9.39 8.52
CA ALA A 68 9.54 9.78 9.54
C ALA A 68 8.86 11.14 9.25
N ASP A 69 9.59 12.07 8.63
CA ASP A 69 9.09 13.38 8.19
C ASP A 69 8.10 13.29 7.01
N LEU A 70 8.07 12.15 6.30
CA LEU A 70 7.11 11.87 5.22
C LEU A 70 5.97 10.94 5.65
N ALA A 71 5.93 10.52 6.92
CA ALA A 71 4.92 9.58 7.40
C ALA A 71 3.50 10.11 7.18
N GLU A 72 3.22 11.38 7.50
CA GLU A 72 1.88 11.95 7.31
C GLU A 72 1.49 12.05 5.83
N THR A 73 2.45 12.40 4.96
CA THR A 73 2.24 12.40 3.51
C THR A 73 1.88 10.99 3.01
N ALA A 74 2.60 9.96 3.47
CA ALA A 74 2.31 8.58 3.12
C ALA A 74 0.95 8.10 3.65
N ARG A 75 0.55 8.52 4.86
CA ARG A 75 -0.81 8.26 5.39
C ARG A 75 -1.87 8.87 4.49
N GLY A 76 -1.63 10.10 4.01
CA GLY A 76 -2.49 10.76 3.02
C GLY A 76 -2.64 9.93 1.75
N VAL A 77 -1.54 9.46 1.17
CA VAL A 77 -1.56 8.61 -0.04
C VAL A 77 -2.37 7.33 0.18
N VAL A 78 -2.16 6.60 1.29
CA VAL A 78 -2.89 5.37 1.59
C VAL A 78 -4.41 5.63 1.70
N LYS A 79 -4.80 6.71 2.41
CA LYS A 79 -6.22 7.10 2.53
C LYS A 79 -6.82 7.48 1.18
N SER A 80 -6.10 8.24 0.36
CA SER A 80 -6.55 8.60 -0.98
C SER A 80 -6.69 7.39 -1.91
N LEU A 81 -5.83 6.36 -1.81
CA LEU A 81 -6.04 5.11 -2.54
C LEU A 81 -7.35 4.43 -2.14
N TRP A 82 -7.63 4.37 -0.84
CA TRP A 82 -8.89 3.79 -0.35
C TRP A 82 -10.10 4.56 -0.87
N GLU A 83 -10.08 5.89 -0.78
CA GLU A 83 -11.15 6.74 -1.30
C GLU A 83 -11.34 6.56 -2.80
N LEU A 84 -10.25 6.54 -3.59
CA LEU A 84 -10.31 6.30 -5.04
C LEU A 84 -10.89 4.93 -5.36
N PHE A 85 -10.45 3.89 -4.64
CA PHE A 85 -10.88 2.52 -4.88
C PHE A 85 -12.39 2.37 -4.67
N VAL A 86 -12.92 2.90 -3.57
CA VAL A 86 -14.35 2.83 -3.26
C VAL A 86 -15.18 3.75 -4.15
N SER A 87 -14.73 4.98 -4.41
CA SER A 87 -15.51 5.97 -5.17
C SER A 87 -15.61 5.68 -6.66
N HIS A 88 -14.71 4.87 -7.21
CA HIS A 88 -14.66 4.53 -8.63
C HIS A 88 -14.98 3.05 -8.91
N ASP A 89 -15.47 2.30 -7.91
CA ASP A 89 -15.73 0.86 -8.01
C ASP A 89 -14.51 0.09 -8.61
N ALA A 90 -13.30 0.49 -8.20
CA ALA A 90 -12.08 -0.09 -8.76
C ALA A 90 -11.91 -1.54 -8.30
N SER A 91 -11.39 -2.39 -9.17
CA SER A 91 -11.00 -3.76 -8.81
C SER A 91 -9.52 -3.87 -8.38
N LEU A 92 -8.70 -2.93 -8.84
CA LEU A 92 -7.27 -2.83 -8.55
C LEU A 92 -6.82 -1.38 -8.71
N ILE A 93 -6.06 -0.88 -7.74
CA ILE A 93 -5.20 0.29 -7.89
C ILE A 93 -3.80 -0.15 -7.50
N GLU A 94 -2.81 0.11 -8.35
CA GLU A 94 -1.42 -0.27 -8.11
C GLU A 94 -0.50 0.91 -8.42
N ILE A 95 0.39 1.21 -7.48
CA ILE A 95 1.45 2.20 -7.62
C ILE A 95 2.79 1.48 -7.46
N ASN A 96 3.46 1.29 -8.60
CA ASN A 96 4.76 0.64 -8.67
C ASN A 96 5.67 1.35 -9.71
N PRO A 97 6.63 2.19 -9.30
CA PRO A 97 6.98 2.56 -7.92
C PRO A 97 6.21 3.78 -7.37
N LEU A 98 5.98 3.78 -6.06
CA LEU A 98 5.74 4.98 -5.25
C LEU A 98 7.11 5.56 -4.84
N VAL A 99 7.47 6.72 -5.37
CA VAL A 99 8.83 7.27 -5.25
C VAL A 99 8.95 8.29 -4.11
N VAL A 100 9.94 8.10 -3.24
CA VAL A 100 10.42 9.14 -2.32
C VAL A 100 11.53 9.94 -3.00
N THR A 101 11.20 11.15 -3.46
CA THR A 101 12.14 12.07 -4.11
C THR A 101 12.98 12.82 -3.09
N ALA A 102 14.24 13.12 -3.42
CA ALA A 102 15.01 14.10 -2.65
C ALA A 102 14.37 15.49 -2.86
N ARG A 103 14.18 16.25 -1.77
CA ARG A 103 13.86 17.68 -1.90
C ARG A 103 15.11 18.39 -2.44
N SER A 104 15.00 19.01 -3.61
CA SER A 104 15.96 19.99 -4.12
C SER A 104 15.80 21.33 -3.43
#